data_AF-A0A0D7Q017-F1
#
_entry.id   AF-A0A0D7Q017-F1
#
_cell.length_a   1.000
_cell.length_b   1.000
_cell.length_c   1.000
_cell.angle_alpha   90.00
_cell.angle_beta   90.00
_cell.angle_gamma   90.00
#
_symmetry.space_group_name_H-M   'P 1'
#
loop_
_entity.id
_entity.type
_entity.pdbx_description
1 polymer ?
#
loop_
_entity_poly.entity_id
_entity_poly.type
_entity_poly.pdbx_seq_one_letter_code
_entity_poly.pdbx_strand_id
1 'polypeptide(L)'
;MSPQFEAGVVGRYLQTMLQTAAIASAFKTHGQTFGPGITLETVGAAVDYFQSRRRHMVSLLYTMPSACKGTDVLVPLDTLNVLLPQVEHSCVTITGFHLKLAQLDILDDFSMEIDEIGAMASHGFDTLDENFLEPERASIQVMTELRGDQIVLPPLEELDPSKIFSAAELRNSVRLVGATYSAFGLNDSDFSAMALLMVAFARHARDDYFVEIEKPKFQTMLRAQAVFAPEELERLLVNEPSDYATNSNAYEPFIDAGDVVISNVNLLSRFLYAFKNIHLGSRRRFQIHAGFIFEDMVKRDLSAMGFQVTDVKRINRKEFDVVAVHRDVIYNFQCKNNWIDLAKVESDRALFVRYNRSLMNYYRRALQKERKRESLLKEKLALDRVEHYVISRFPVIGSDARVINYNQIDRLKVVLGDVT
;
A
#
# COMPACT_ATOMS: atom_id res chain seq x y z
N MET A 1 32.03 8.78 -23.21
CA MET A 1 31.12 9.00 -22.06
C MET A 1 31.02 7.68 -21.33
N SER A 2 31.31 7.65 -20.04
CA SER A 2 31.01 6.46 -19.23
C SER A 2 29.49 6.31 -19.14
N PRO A 3 28.93 5.09 -19.24
CA PRO A 3 27.50 4.88 -19.12
C PRO A 3 27.00 5.34 -17.74
N GLN A 4 25.83 5.98 -17.72
CA GLN A 4 25.22 6.49 -16.49
C GLN A 4 24.80 5.37 -15.53
N PHE A 5 24.48 4.18 -16.07
CA PHE A 5 24.03 3.01 -15.31
C PHE A 5 24.86 1.78 -15.65
N GLU A 6 24.97 0.86 -14.68
CA GLU A 6 25.65 -0.41 -14.89
C GLU A 6 24.91 -1.30 -15.90
N ALA A 7 25.64 -2.25 -16.51
CA ALA A 7 25.09 -3.13 -17.53
C ALA A 7 23.88 -3.94 -17.06
N GLY A 8 23.86 -4.36 -15.79
CA GLY A 8 22.74 -5.10 -15.19
C GLY A 8 21.45 -4.27 -15.14
N VAL A 9 21.54 -3.01 -14.72
CA VAL A 9 20.41 -2.07 -14.70
C VAL A 9 19.91 -1.80 -16.11
N VAL A 10 20.83 -1.50 -17.05
CA VAL A 10 20.49 -1.23 -18.45
C VAL A 10 19.81 -2.45 -19.09
N GLY A 11 20.33 -3.65 -18.85
CA GLY A 11 19.76 -4.90 -19.37
C GLY A 11 18.33 -5.15 -18.88
N ARG A 12 18.10 -5.02 -17.56
CA ARG A 12 16.75 -5.16 -16.97
C ARG A 12 15.78 -4.13 -17.55
N TYR A 13 16.20 -2.86 -17.63
CA TYR A 13 15.37 -1.79 -18.18
C TYR A 13 15.00 -2.02 -19.64
N LEU A 14 15.98 -2.34 -20.50
CA LEU A 14 15.76 -2.60 -21.91
C LEU A 14 14.82 -3.79 -22.12
N GLN A 15 15.00 -4.88 -21.37
CA GLN A 15 14.11 -6.04 -21.44
C GLN A 15 12.68 -5.67 -21.07
N THR A 16 12.47 -4.95 -19.96
CA THR A 16 11.14 -4.51 -19.55
C THR A 16 10.50 -3.60 -20.60
N MET A 17 11.23 -2.65 -21.18
CA MET A 17 10.70 -1.74 -22.20
C MET A 17 10.35 -2.46 -23.51
N LEU A 18 11.18 -3.39 -23.96
CA LEU A 18 10.90 -4.21 -25.16
C LEU A 18 9.65 -5.06 -24.97
N GLN A 19 9.52 -5.72 -23.82
CA GLN A 19 8.31 -6.48 -23.49
C GLN A 19 7.09 -5.58 -23.40
N THR A 20 7.20 -4.41 -22.76
CA THR A 20 6.10 -3.44 -22.65
C THR A 20 5.59 -2.99 -24.02
N ALA A 21 6.51 -2.70 -24.94
CA ALA A 21 6.15 -2.35 -26.32
C ALA A 21 5.44 -3.51 -27.06
N ALA A 22 5.93 -4.74 -26.88
CA ALA A 22 5.30 -5.94 -27.46
C ALA A 22 3.87 -6.14 -26.93
N ILE A 23 3.67 -5.97 -25.63
CA ILE A 23 2.37 -6.06 -24.95
C ILE A 23 1.42 -4.97 -25.44
N ALA A 24 1.88 -3.72 -25.50
CA ALA A 24 1.11 -2.60 -26.02
C ALA A 24 0.60 -2.89 -27.45
N SER A 25 1.47 -3.43 -28.30
CA SER A 25 1.11 -3.83 -29.66
C SER A 25 0.11 -4.98 -29.69
N ALA A 26 0.30 -6.01 -28.86
CA ALA A 26 -0.57 -7.17 -28.79
C ALA A 26 -1.99 -6.78 -28.35
N PHE A 27 -2.11 -6.04 -27.25
CA PHE A 27 -3.40 -5.58 -26.73
C PHE A 27 -4.14 -4.70 -27.72
N LYS A 28 -3.43 -3.76 -28.37
CA LYS A 28 -4.00 -2.92 -29.44
C LYS A 28 -4.54 -3.76 -30.60
N THR A 29 -3.81 -4.80 -31.01
CA THR A 29 -4.22 -5.72 -32.09
C THR A 29 -5.48 -6.50 -31.72
N HIS A 30 -5.66 -6.83 -30.44
CA HIS A 30 -6.82 -7.54 -29.92
C HIS A 30 -7.95 -6.63 -29.43
N GLY A 31 -7.86 -5.30 -29.65
CA GLY A 31 -8.88 -4.34 -29.22
C GLY A 31 -9.04 -4.21 -27.70
N GLN A 32 -8.05 -4.67 -26.93
CA GLN A 32 -8.09 -4.60 -25.47
C GLN A 32 -7.61 -3.25 -24.95
N THR A 33 -8.23 -2.79 -23.87
CA THR A 33 -7.82 -1.58 -23.14
C THR A 33 -7.26 -1.98 -21.78
N PHE A 34 -6.33 -1.17 -21.25
CA PHE A 34 -5.66 -1.43 -19.96
C PHE A 34 -6.45 -0.91 -18.75
N GLY A 35 -7.70 -0.50 -18.96
CA GLY A 35 -8.53 0.22 -18.02
C GLY A 35 -8.60 1.73 -18.30
N PRO A 36 -9.48 2.47 -17.61
CA PRO A 36 -9.68 3.90 -17.84
C PRO A 36 -8.39 4.70 -17.60
N GLY A 37 -7.98 5.50 -18.60
CA GLY A 37 -6.84 6.42 -18.50
C GLY A 37 -5.45 5.77 -18.59
N ILE A 38 -5.35 4.44 -18.65
CA ILE A 38 -4.05 3.74 -18.72
C ILE A 38 -3.66 3.50 -20.18
N THR A 39 -2.48 3.99 -20.55
CA THR A 39 -1.84 3.74 -21.84
C THR A 39 -0.45 3.14 -21.65
N LEU A 40 0.18 2.64 -22.71
CA LEU A 40 1.58 2.18 -22.69
C LEU A 40 2.43 2.96 -23.70
N GLU A 41 2.04 4.19 -24.01
CA GLU A 41 2.68 5.03 -25.03
C GLU A 41 3.86 5.83 -24.50
N THR A 42 3.95 6.01 -23.17
CA THR A 42 5.03 6.75 -22.50
C THR A 42 5.59 5.93 -21.35
N VAL A 43 6.81 6.27 -20.93
CA VAL A 43 7.43 5.66 -19.74
C VAL A 43 6.59 5.90 -18.48
N GLY A 44 6.03 7.10 -18.31
CA GLY A 44 5.15 7.41 -17.18
C GLY A 44 3.91 6.52 -17.16
N ALA A 45 3.24 6.36 -18.29
CA ALA A 45 2.06 5.51 -18.38
C ALA A 45 2.38 4.02 -18.15
N ALA A 46 3.57 3.55 -18.57
CA ALA A 46 4.05 2.22 -18.23
C ALA A 46 4.30 2.05 -16.72
N VAL A 47 4.83 3.07 -16.04
CA VAL A 47 5.00 3.06 -14.58
C VAL A 47 3.64 2.90 -13.88
N ASP A 48 2.64 3.69 -14.27
CA ASP A 48 1.28 3.61 -13.70
C ASP A 48 0.65 2.23 -13.93
N TYR A 49 0.82 1.69 -15.14
CA TYR A 49 0.38 0.34 -15.49
C TYR A 49 1.01 -0.72 -14.58
N PHE A 50 2.35 -0.79 -14.50
CA PHE A 50 3.02 -1.79 -13.68
C PHE A 50 2.78 -1.59 -12.19
N GLN A 51 2.62 -0.35 -11.72
CA GLN A 51 2.28 -0.06 -10.34
C GLN A 51 0.92 -0.63 -9.97
N SER A 52 -0.10 -0.40 -10.80
CA SER A 52 -1.45 -0.94 -10.57
C SER A 52 -1.51 -2.48 -10.63
N ARG A 53 -0.63 -3.12 -11.40
CA ARG A 53 -0.57 -4.60 -11.54
C ARG A 53 0.46 -5.28 -10.61
N ARG A 54 1.22 -4.52 -9.84
CA ARG A 54 2.35 -5.03 -9.03
C ARG A 54 1.93 -6.16 -8.08
N ARG A 55 0.80 -6.00 -7.38
CA ARG A 55 0.25 -7.05 -6.50
C ARG A 55 0.06 -8.35 -7.27
N HIS A 56 -0.61 -8.31 -8.42
CA HIS A 56 -0.92 -9.48 -9.25
C HIS A 56 0.32 -10.18 -9.78
N MET A 57 1.32 -9.42 -10.24
CA MET A 57 2.58 -9.99 -10.73
C MET A 57 3.34 -10.74 -9.62
N VAL A 58 3.39 -10.17 -8.42
CA VAL A 58 4.01 -10.82 -7.25
C VAL A 58 3.23 -12.07 -6.82
N SER A 59 1.89 -12.01 -6.84
CA SER A 59 1.05 -13.17 -6.49
C SER A 59 1.17 -14.31 -7.50
N LEU A 60 1.31 -14.00 -8.80
CA LEU A 60 1.62 -15.02 -9.80
C LEU A 60 2.97 -15.67 -9.52
N LEU A 61 3.99 -14.89 -9.18
CA LEU A 61 5.30 -15.42 -8.81
C LEU A 61 5.22 -16.43 -7.64
N TYR A 62 4.44 -16.14 -6.59
CA TYR A 62 4.18 -17.08 -5.50
C TYR A 62 3.32 -18.30 -5.90
N THR A 63 2.52 -18.17 -6.96
CA THR A 63 1.65 -19.24 -7.46
C THR A 63 2.39 -20.17 -8.43
N MET A 64 3.46 -19.69 -9.08
CA MET A 64 4.22 -20.45 -10.07
C MET A 64 4.67 -21.84 -9.57
N PRO A 65 5.22 -22.02 -8.36
CA PRO A 65 5.67 -23.33 -7.90
C PRO A 65 4.57 -24.40 -7.85
N SER A 66 3.31 -24.03 -7.60
CA SER A 66 2.18 -24.97 -7.57
C SER A 66 1.47 -25.11 -8.93
N ALA A 67 1.46 -24.04 -9.73
CA ALA A 67 0.72 -23.97 -10.99
C ALA A 67 1.52 -24.40 -12.22
N CYS A 68 2.82 -24.08 -12.28
CA CYS A 68 3.67 -24.42 -13.43
C CYS A 68 4.05 -25.91 -13.37
N LYS A 69 3.73 -26.64 -14.44
CA LYS A 69 4.01 -28.08 -14.58
C LYS A 69 4.58 -28.35 -15.97
N GLY A 70 5.38 -29.42 -16.08
CA GLY A 70 5.97 -29.85 -17.36
C GLY A 70 7.43 -29.44 -17.51
N THR A 71 7.94 -29.52 -18.73
CA THR A 71 9.36 -29.32 -19.07
C THR A 71 9.63 -28.04 -19.86
N ASP A 72 8.60 -27.36 -20.33
CA ASP A 72 8.74 -26.15 -21.12
C ASP A 72 9.16 -24.98 -20.22
N VAL A 73 10.33 -24.42 -20.52
CA VAL A 73 10.90 -23.32 -19.76
C VAL A 73 10.36 -22.00 -20.28
N LEU A 74 9.82 -21.17 -19.39
CA LEU A 74 9.41 -19.82 -19.72
C LEU A 74 10.65 -18.96 -20.02
N VAL A 75 10.84 -18.62 -21.30
CA VAL A 75 11.99 -17.82 -21.74
C VAL A 75 11.88 -16.39 -21.18
N PRO A 76 12.96 -15.80 -20.61
CA PRO A 76 12.92 -14.48 -19.99
C PRO A 76 12.35 -13.36 -20.87
N LEU A 77 12.63 -13.40 -22.18
CA LEU A 77 12.12 -12.39 -23.13
C LEU A 77 10.62 -12.50 -23.40
N ASP A 78 9.99 -13.65 -23.11
CA ASP A 78 8.55 -13.88 -23.33
C ASP A 78 7.75 -13.89 -22.03
N THR A 79 8.41 -13.81 -20.87
CA THR A 79 7.76 -13.93 -19.55
C THR A 79 6.55 -13.00 -19.40
N LEU A 80 6.68 -11.70 -19.72
CA LEU A 80 5.55 -10.77 -19.58
C LEU A 80 4.46 -11.01 -20.63
N ASN A 81 4.81 -11.47 -21.84
CA ASN A 81 3.82 -11.83 -22.87
C ASN A 81 2.95 -13.02 -22.44
N VAL A 82 3.50 -13.95 -21.65
CA VAL A 82 2.77 -15.11 -21.13
C VAL A 82 1.99 -14.77 -19.86
N LEU A 83 2.59 -14.03 -18.94
CA LEU A 83 2.00 -13.78 -17.61
C LEU A 83 1.01 -12.63 -17.58
N LEU A 84 1.20 -11.54 -18.34
CA LEU A 84 0.28 -10.41 -18.29
C LEU A 84 -1.14 -10.71 -18.80
N PRO A 85 -1.35 -11.54 -19.84
CA PRO A 85 -2.71 -11.97 -20.17
C PRO A 85 -3.43 -12.65 -18.99
N GLN A 86 -2.70 -13.42 -18.17
CA GLN A 86 -3.25 -14.00 -16.94
C GLN A 86 -3.54 -12.92 -15.91
N VAL A 87 -2.67 -11.90 -15.80
CA VAL A 87 -2.92 -10.76 -14.91
C VAL A 87 -4.22 -10.04 -15.28
N GLU A 88 -4.37 -9.66 -16.54
CA GLU A 88 -5.51 -8.84 -16.99
C GLU A 88 -6.82 -9.63 -17.01
N HIS A 89 -6.83 -10.86 -17.53
CA HIS A 89 -8.07 -11.62 -17.66
C HIS A 89 -8.49 -12.32 -16.37
N SER A 90 -7.53 -12.84 -15.60
CA SER A 90 -7.81 -13.71 -14.45
C SER A 90 -7.57 -12.98 -13.14
N CYS A 91 -6.35 -12.50 -12.91
CA CYS A 91 -5.93 -12.00 -11.60
C CYS A 91 -6.69 -10.75 -11.15
N VAL A 92 -6.76 -9.73 -12.02
CA VAL A 92 -7.50 -8.48 -11.77
C VAL A 92 -8.99 -8.77 -11.58
N THR A 93 -9.54 -9.63 -12.45
CA THR A 93 -10.94 -10.06 -12.41
C THR A 93 -11.30 -10.76 -11.09
N ILE A 94 -10.47 -11.71 -10.63
CA ILE A 94 -10.69 -12.43 -9.37
C ILE A 94 -10.73 -11.45 -8.20
N THR A 95 -9.70 -10.61 -8.03
CA THR A 95 -9.66 -9.64 -6.94
C THR A 95 -10.80 -8.62 -7.04
N GLY A 96 -11.14 -8.19 -8.25
CA GLY A 96 -12.24 -7.28 -8.52
C GLY A 96 -13.60 -7.88 -8.15
N PHE A 97 -13.83 -9.17 -8.41
CA PHE A 97 -15.06 -9.84 -8.00
C PHE A 97 -15.17 -10.02 -6.49
N HIS A 98 -14.07 -10.30 -5.79
CA HIS A 98 -14.07 -10.32 -4.33
C HIS A 98 -14.46 -8.96 -3.73
N LEU A 99 -13.96 -7.85 -4.29
CA LEU A 99 -14.35 -6.50 -3.90
C LEU A 99 -15.82 -6.22 -4.22
N LYS A 100 -16.30 -6.56 -5.42
CA LYS A 100 -17.71 -6.40 -5.82
C LYS A 100 -18.67 -7.20 -4.92
N LEU A 101 -18.28 -8.42 -4.52
CA LEU A 101 -19.05 -9.21 -3.56
C LEU A 101 -19.11 -8.53 -2.19
N ALA A 102 -18.01 -7.94 -1.72
CA ALA A 102 -18.02 -7.17 -0.48
C ALA A 102 -18.92 -5.93 -0.60
N GLN A 103 -18.92 -5.24 -1.74
CA GLN A 103 -19.81 -4.11 -2.00
C GLN A 103 -21.28 -4.54 -2.01
N LEU A 104 -21.62 -5.62 -2.71
CA LEU A 104 -22.96 -6.22 -2.71
C LEU A 104 -23.42 -6.56 -1.28
N ASP A 105 -22.53 -7.12 -0.46
CA ASP A 105 -22.84 -7.46 0.92
C ASP A 105 -22.95 -6.22 1.83
N ILE A 106 -22.46 -5.04 1.43
CA ILE A 106 -22.40 -3.84 2.29
C ILE A 106 -23.42 -2.76 1.88
N LEU A 107 -23.66 -2.58 0.59
CA LEU A 107 -24.45 -1.51 0.01
C LEU A 107 -25.79 -2.04 -0.49
N ASP A 108 -26.89 -1.50 0.04
CA ASP A 108 -28.25 -1.95 -0.27
C ASP A 108 -28.67 -1.63 -1.72
N ASP A 109 -28.04 -0.63 -2.34
CA ASP A 109 -28.28 -0.13 -3.70
C ASP A 109 -27.18 -0.57 -4.69
N PHE A 110 -26.37 -1.56 -4.32
CA PHE A 110 -25.38 -2.11 -5.24
C PHE A 110 -26.05 -2.82 -6.41
N SER A 111 -25.60 -2.49 -7.62
CA SER A 111 -25.97 -3.19 -8.84
C SER A 111 -24.75 -3.39 -9.73
N MET A 112 -24.84 -4.38 -10.61
CA MET A 112 -23.82 -4.67 -11.61
C MET A 112 -24.51 -4.82 -12.96
N GLU A 113 -24.09 -4.00 -13.92
CA GLU A 113 -24.50 -4.09 -15.31
C GLU A 113 -23.45 -4.89 -16.06
N ILE A 114 -23.90 -5.85 -16.86
CA ILE A 114 -23.02 -6.71 -17.67
C ILE A 114 -23.41 -6.51 -19.13
N ASP A 115 -22.43 -6.21 -19.97
CA ASP A 115 -22.57 -6.09 -21.41
C ASP A 115 -21.50 -6.92 -22.14
N GLU A 116 -21.39 -6.72 -23.46
CA GLU A 116 -20.40 -7.42 -24.31
C GLU A 116 -18.95 -7.01 -24.01
N ILE A 117 -18.74 -5.89 -23.31
CA ILE A 117 -17.42 -5.33 -22.98
C ILE A 117 -16.98 -5.81 -21.60
N GLY A 118 -17.89 -5.91 -20.63
CA GLY A 118 -17.58 -6.39 -19.30
C GLY A 118 -18.66 -6.14 -18.26
N ALA A 119 -18.23 -5.94 -17.00
CA ALA A 119 -19.12 -5.74 -15.86
C ALA A 119 -18.84 -4.42 -15.14
N MET A 120 -19.78 -3.49 -15.19
CA MET A 120 -19.74 -2.19 -14.53
C MET A 120 -20.52 -2.24 -13.22
N ALA A 121 -19.89 -1.85 -12.11
CA ALA A 121 -20.54 -1.75 -10.81
C ALA A 121 -21.11 -0.34 -10.59
N SER A 122 -22.26 -0.22 -9.92
CA SER A 122 -22.84 1.09 -9.55
C SER A 122 -21.96 1.90 -8.59
N HIS A 123 -21.00 1.24 -7.93
CA HIS A 123 -20.10 1.84 -6.96
C HIS A 123 -18.64 1.45 -7.24
N GLY A 124 -17.74 2.44 -7.18
CA GLY A 124 -16.30 2.21 -7.16
C GLY A 124 -15.76 2.12 -5.73
N PHE A 125 -14.75 1.29 -5.52
CA PHE A 125 -14.00 1.24 -4.27
C PHE A 125 -12.50 1.16 -4.58
N ASP A 126 -11.78 2.22 -4.22
CA ASP A 126 -10.33 2.28 -4.42
C ASP A 126 -9.63 1.97 -3.10
N THR A 127 -8.78 0.96 -3.14
CA THR A 127 -7.99 0.47 -2.01
C THR A 127 -6.57 1.01 -1.99
N LEU A 128 -6.11 1.58 -3.11
CA LEU A 128 -4.72 1.97 -3.27
C LEU A 128 -4.43 3.27 -2.51
N ASP A 129 -3.21 3.33 -2.01
CA ASP A 129 -2.57 4.54 -1.54
C ASP A 129 -1.61 5.01 -2.64
N GLU A 130 -1.49 6.33 -2.86
CA GLU A 130 -0.73 6.88 -3.99
C GLU A 130 0.71 6.32 -4.07
N ASN A 131 1.35 6.16 -2.90
CA ASN A 131 2.75 5.76 -2.80
C ASN A 131 2.96 4.29 -2.41
N PHE A 132 1.90 3.59 -1.99
CA PHE A 132 2.01 2.25 -1.39
C PHE A 132 0.94 1.29 -1.90
N LEU A 133 1.31 0.00 -1.97
CA LEU A 133 0.37 -1.07 -2.33
C LEU A 133 -0.80 -1.19 -1.34
N GLU A 134 -0.53 -0.88 -0.08
CA GLU A 134 -1.52 -0.85 0.99
C GLU A 134 -1.35 0.45 1.80
N PRO A 135 -2.44 1.05 2.27
CA PRO A 135 -2.37 2.23 3.12
C PRO A 135 -1.59 1.92 4.42
N GLU A 136 -0.63 2.77 4.75
CA GLU A 136 0.07 2.72 6.03
C GLU A 136 -0.48 3.75 7.02
N ARG A 137 -0.51 3.39 8.31
CA ARG A 137 -0.93 4.31 9.39
C ARG A 137 -0.12 5.60 9.42
N ALA A 138 1.20 5.47 9.21
CA ALA A 138 2.16 6.57 9.07
C ALA A 138 3.38 6.02 8.32
N SER A 139 3.49 6.33 7.03
CA SER A 139 4.58 5.86 6.17
C SER A 139 5.89 6.55 6.51
N ILE A 140 7.00 5.99 6.05
CA ILE A 140 8.32 6.58 6.28
C ILE A 140 8.44 7.97 5.64
N GLN A 141 7.85 8.15 4.45
CA GLN A 141 7.80 9.44 3.75
C GLN A 141 7.08 10.49 4.60
N VAL A 142 5.89 10.16 5.11
CA VAL A 142 5.09 11.06 5.94
C VAL A 142 5.77 11.34 7.28
N MET A 143 6.43 10.34 7.88
CA MET A 143 7.22 10.52 9.10
C MET A 143 8.37 11.49 8.87
N THR A 144 9.12 11.35 7.77
CA THR A 144 10.22 12.25 7.41
C THR A 144 9.71 13.66 7.11
N GLU A 145 8.60 13.78 6.38
CA GLU A 145 8.00 15.07 6.01
C GLU A 145 7.49 15.83 7.25
N LEU A 146 6.70 15.18 8.11
CA LEU A 146 5.97 15.85 9.18
C LEU A 146 6.66 15.79 10.54
N ARG A 147 7.63 14.89 10.72
CA ARG A 147 8.33 14.63 11.99
C ARG A 147 9.84 14.43 11.80
N GLY A 148 10.41 14.88 10.68
CA GLY A 148 11.83 14.73 10.38
C GLY A 148 12.75 15.34 11.43
N ASP A 149 12.30 16.41 12.09
CA ASP A 149 12.98 17.06 13.21
C ASP A 149 13.15 16.16 14.45
N GLN A 150 12.32 15.12 14.58
CA GLN A 150 12.34 14.16 15.68
C GLN A 150 13.12 12.90 15.35
N ILE A 151 13.59 12.75 14.11
CA ILE A 151 14.28 11.54 13.63
C ILE A 151 15.79 11.80 13.63
N VAL A 152 16.51 11.06 14.47
CA VAL A 152 17.97 11.03 14.41
C VAL A 152 18.40 10.02 13.35
N LEU A 153 18.83 10.53 12.20
CA LEU A 153 19.26 9.68 11.09
C LEU A 153 20.60 8.99 11.42
N PRO A 154 20.70 7.67 11.20
CA PRO A 154 21.93 6.94 11.36
C PRO A 154 22.88 7.24 10.18
N PRO A 155 24.19 6.97 10.32
CA PRO A 155 25.08 6.99 9.18
C PRO A 155 24.60 5.99 8.12
N LEU A 156 24.46 6.48 6.88
CA LEU A 156 24.07 5.69 5.73
C LEU A 156 25.32 5.31 4.92
N GLU A 157 25.28 4.13 4.29
CA GLU A 157 26.27 3.75 3.29
C GLU A 157 26.17 4.68 2.08
N GLU A 158 27.31 5.01 1.49
CA GLU A 158 27.37 5.69 0.20
C GLU A 158 26.73 4.81 -0.87
N LEU A 159 25.91 5.43 -1.73
CA LEU A 159 25.20 4.74 -2.78
C LEU A 159 25.88 4.99 -4.13
N ASP A 160 26.03 3.93 -4.91
CA ASP A 160 26.49 4.03 -6.29
C ASP A 160 25.32 4.51 -7.17
N PRO A 161 25.41 5.71 -7.77
CA PRO A 161 24.32 6.28 -8.56
C PRO A 161 24.06 5.53 -9.87
N SER A 162 24.96 4.61 -10.27
CA SER A 162 24.78 3.76 -11.44
C SER A 162 23.93 2.51 -11.18
N LYS A 163 23.54 2.28 -9.91
CA LYS A 163 22.72 1.16 -9.46
C LYS A 163 21.32 1.63 -9.06
N ILE A 164 20.35 0.73 -9.15
CA ILE A 164 18.96 0.99 -8.74
C ILE A 164 18.43 -0.26 -8.03
N PHE A 165 17.85 -0.07 -6.85
CA PHE A 165 17.35 -1.14 -5.97
C PHE A 165 18.45 -2.11 -5.52
N SER A 166 19.57 -1.56 -5.11
CA SER A 166 20.78 -2.28 -4.70
C SER A 166 20.71 -2.83 -3.26
N ALA A 167 21.57 -3.81 -2.96
CA ALA A 167 21.75 -4.33 -1.61
C ALA A 167 22.17 -3.23 -0.61
N ALA A 168 22.89 -2.19 -1.05
CA ALA A 168 23.23 -1.03 -0.23
C ALA A 168 21.99 -0.18 0.11
N GLU A 169 21.09 0.03 -0.86
CA GLU A 169 19.80 0.69 -0.63
C GLU A 169 18.95 -0.09 0.37
N LEU A 170 18.91 -1.42 0.29
CA LEU A 170 18.22 -2.26 1.29
C LEU A 170 18.79 -2.05 2.69
N ARG A 171 20.12 -2.09 2.85
CA ARG A 171 20.77 -1.88 4.17
C ARG A 171 20.50 -0.48 4.73
N ASN A 172 20.53 0.54 3.87
CA ASN A 172 20.15 1.90 4.26
C ASN A 172 18.66 1.99 4.63
N SER A 173 17.77 1.32 3.90
CA SER A 173 16.34 1.24 4.23
C SER A 173 16.10 0.57 5.59
N VAL A 174 16.80 -0.53 5.89
CA VAL A 174 16.74 -1.19 7.21
C VAL A 174 17.09 -0.22 8.32
N ARG A 175 18.21 0.52 8.17
CA ARG A 175 18.65 1.53 9.16
C ARG A 175 17.64 2.66 9.29
N LEU A 176 17.12 3.16 8.18
CA LEU A 176 16.16 4.27 8.16
C LEU A 176 14.85 3.88 8.84
N VAL A 177 14.33 2.67 8.59
CA VAL A 177 13.13 2.16 9.26
C VAL A 177 13.37 2.06 10.78
N GLY A 178 14.47 1.43 11.19
CA GLY A 178 14.80 1.30 12.62
C GLY A 178 14.95 2.65 13.32
N ALA A 179 15.54 3.65 12.67
CA ALA A 179 15.70 4.99 13.22
C ALA A 179 14.37 5.76 13.29
N THR A 180 13.62 5.78 12.19
CA THR A 180 12.36 6.54 12.04
C THR A 180 11.33 6.17 13.10
N TYR A 181 11.25 4.87 13.44
CA TYR A 181 10.25 4.37 14.38
C TYR A 181 10.84 3.98 15.75
N SER A 182 12.10 4.33 16.01
CA SER A 182 12.79 4.03 17.28
C SER A 182 12.03 4.54 18.52
N ALA A 183 11.46 5.76 18.44
CA ALA A 183 10.68 6.37 19.51
C ALA A 183 9.41 5.58 19.90
N PHE A 184 8.97 4.67 19.03
CA PHE A 184 7.81 3.80 19.26
C PHE A 184 8.19 2.40 19.73
N GLY A 185 9.48 2.15 19.98
CA GLY A 185 9.99 0.87 20.43
C GLY A 185 10.07 -0.17 19.31
N LEU A 186 10.26 0.26 18.05
CA LEU A 186 10.43 -0.68 16.94
C LEU A 186 11.71 -1.51 17.08
N ASN A 187 12.81 -0.95 17.60
CA ASN A 187 14.08 -1.67 17.76
C ASN A 187 14.05 -2.64 18.96
N ASP A 188 12.96 -3.37 19.13
CA ASP A 188 12.89 -4.50 20.04
C ASP A 188 13.71 -5.70 19.51
N SER A 189 13.74 -6.78 20.28
CA SER A 189 14.48 -8.00 19.91
C SER A 189 14.05 -8.57 18.56
N ASP A 190 12.76 -8.55 18.29
CA ASP A 190 12.11 -9.26 17.20
C ASP A 190 12.38 -8.55 15.87
N PHE A 191 12.11 -7.24 15.81
CA PHE A 191 12.44 -6.45 14.64
C PHE A 191 13.95 -6.37 14.41
N SER A 192 14.76 -6.23 15.47
CA SER A 192 16.22 -6.16 15.32
C SER A 192 16.79 -7.46 14.76
N ALA A 193 16.31 -8.62 15.23
CA ALA A 193 16.70 -9.92 14.68
C ALA A 193 16.31 -10.04 13.20
N MET A 194 15.09 -9.64 12.84
CA MET A 194 14.63 -9.68 11.46
C MET A 194 15.39 -8.71 10.54
N ALA A 195 15.66 -7.50 11.01
CA ALA A 195 16.48 -6.50 10.32
C ALA A 195 17.90 -7.02 10.05
N LEU A 196 18.52 -7.67 11.03
CA LEU A 196 19.84 -8.30 10.87
C LEU A 196 19.81 -9.43 9.84
N LEU A 197 18.75 -10.25 9.82
CA LEU A 197 18.57 -11.26 8.78
C LEU A 197 18.46 -10.62 7.38
N MET A 198 17.66 -9.56 7.21
CA MET A 198 17.55 -8.87 5.92
C MET A 198 18.91 -8.36 5.43
N VAL A 199 19.70 -7.77 6.33
CA VAL A 199 21.08 -7.33 6.03
C VAL A 199 21.99 -8.50 5.68
N ALA A 200 21.85 -9.64 6.37
CA ALA A 200 22.64 -10.84 6.10
C ALA A 200 22.28 -11.45 4.73
N PHE A 201 21.00 -11.54 4.39
CA PHE A 201 20.53 -12.03 3.09
C PHE A 201 20.98 -11.12 1.95
N ALA A 202 20.96 -9.79 2.15
CA ALA A 202 21.43 -8.84 1.16
C ALA A 202 22.90 -9.04 0.73
N ARG A 203 23.73 -9.69 1.55
CA ARG A 203 25.13 -10.02 1.21
C ARG A 203 25.26 -11.14 0.18
N HIS A 204 24.17 -11.87 -0.06
CA HIS A 204 24.09 -12.91 -1.09
C HIS A 204 23.46 -12.38 -2.39
N ALA A 205 23.38 -11.05 -2.55
CA ALA A 205 22.86 -10.44 -3.76
C ALA A 205 23.87 -10.54 -4.92
N ARG A 206 23.50 -11.25 -5.98
CA ARG A 206 24.15 -11.17 -7.30
C ARG A 206 23.72 -9.89 -8.01
N ASP A 207 24.69 -9.20 -8.62
CA ASP A 207 24.50 -7.92 -9.31
C ASP A 207 23.80 -6.87 -8.41
N ASP A 208 24.05 -6.95 -7.10
CA ASP A 208 23.42 -6.15 -6.03
C ASP A 208 21.88 -6.16 -6.01
N TYR A 209 21.21 -7.06 -6.74
CA TYR A 209 19.74 -7.05 -6.85
C TYR A 209 19.10 -8.41 -6.53
N PHE A 210 19.54 -9.49 -7.20
CA PHE A 210 18.95 -10.83 -7.06
C PHE A 210 19.62 -11.59 -5.92
N VAL A 211 18.84 -12.17 -5.01
CA VAL A 211 19.38 -12.91 -3.87
C VAL A 211 19.11 -14.39 -4.09
N GLU A 212 20.16 -15.20 -4.01
CA GLU A 212 20.09 -16.65 -4.17
C GLU A 212 20.93 -17.31 -3.07
N ILE A 213 20.33 -18.22 -2.30
CA ILE A 213 20.96 -18.87 -1.17
C ILE A 213 20.66 -20.37 -1.20
N GLU A 214 21.70 -21.20 -1.15
CA GLU A 214 21.54 -22.65 -0.99
C GLU A 214 20.80 -22.98 0.32
N LYS A 215 19.86 -23.93 0.27
CA LYS A 215 19.04 -24.30 1.43
C LYS A 215 19.85 -24.65 2.69
N PRO A 216 20.94 -25.45 2.64
CA PRO A 216 21.74 -25.73 3.84
C PRO A 216 22.35 -24.47 4.46
N LYS A 217 22.77 -23.52 3.63
CA LYS A 217 23.30 -22.22 4.08
C LYS A 217 22.20 -21.36 4.70
N PHE A 218 21.05 -21.27 4.03
CA PHE A 218 19.89 -20.55 4.53
C PHE A 218 19.46 -21.05 5.92
N GLN A 219 19.29 -22.37 6.09
CA GLN A 219 18.93 -22.98 7.37
C GLN A 219 19.96 -22.69 8.48
N THR A 220 21.25 -22.65 8.12
CA THR A 220 22.31 -22.28 9.06
C THR A 220 22.19 -20.81 9.51
N MET A 221 21.83 -19.91 8.59
CA MET A 221 21.58 -18.50 8.92
C MET A 221 20.37 -18.35 9.84
N LEU A 222 19.31 -19.14 9.64
CA LEU A 222 18.14 -19.15 10.53
C LEU A 222 18.50 -19.67 11.92
N ARG A 223 19.24 -20.79 12.02
CA ARG A 223 19.70 -21.37 13.30
C ARG A 223 20.64 -20.47 14.10
N ALA A 224 21.29 -19.51 13.44
CA ALA A 224 22.14 -18.54 14.11
C ALA A 224 21.34 -17.45 14.86
N GLN A 225 20.02 -17.37 14.65
CA GLN A 225 19.15 -16.45 15.37
C GLN A 225 18.73 -17.03 16.71
N ALA A 226 18.80 -16.21 17.76
CA ALA A 226 18.41 -16.61 19.12
C ALA A 226 16.96 -16.23 19.48
N VAL A 227 16.34 -15.34 18.71
CA VAL A 227 15.02 -14.75 19.04
C VAL A 227 13.87 -15.64 18.60
N PHE A 228 14.00 -16.32 17.46
CA PHE A 228 12.95 -17.13 16.85
C PHE A 228 13.41 -18.57 16.67
N ALA A 229 12.47 -19.50 16.71
CA ALA A 229 12.73 -20.87 16.30
C ALA A 229 13.04 -20.90 14.78
N PRO A 230 14.00 -21.71 14.30
CA PRO A 230 14.34 -21.78 12.88
C PRO A 230 13.14 -22.13 12.00
N GLU A 231 12.27 -23.02 12.45
CA GLU A 231 11.07 -23.44 11.72
C GLU A 231 10.03 -22.31 11.62
N GLU A 232 9.96 -21.44 12.63
CA GLU A 232 9.10 -20.26 12.60
C GLU A 232 9.63 -19.21 11.62
N LEU A 233 10.94 -18.98 11.64
CA LEU A 233 11.60 -18.10 10.65
C LEU A 233 11.39 -18.60 9.23
N GLU A 234 11.52 -19.89 9.00
CA GLU A 234 11.32 -20.47 7.67
C GLU A 234 9.90 -20.22 7.17
N ARG A 235 8.88 -20.41 8.02
CA ARG A 235 7.47 -20.09 7.68
C ARG A 235 7.22 -18.61 7.43
N LEU A 236 7.92 -17.72 8.12
CA LEU A 236 7.80 -16.28 7.92
C LEU A 236 8.53 -15.80 6.66
N LEU A 237 9.58 -16.51 6.25
CA LEU A 237 10.51 -16.05 5.24
C LEU A 237 10.33 -16.71 3.87
N VAL A 238 9.82 -17.95 3.82
CA VAL A 238 9.68 -18.73 2.59
C VAL A 238 8.20 -18.93 2.30
N ASN A 239 7.77 -18.47 1.13
CA ASN A 239 6.38 -18.63 0.70
C ASN A 239 6.04 -20.13 0.55
N GLU A 240 4.94 -20.55 1.17
CA GLU A 240 4.35 -21.86 0.93
C GLU A 240 3.45 -21.79 -0.31
N PRO A 241 3.68 -22.63 -1.34
CA PRO A 241 2.89 -22.57 -2.57
C PRO A 241 1.40 -22.81 -2.29
N SER A 242 0.57 -21.84 -2.65
CA SER A 242 -0.88 -21.89 -2.45
C SER A 242 -1.66 -21.43 -3.68
N ASP A 243 -2.98 -21.32 -3.55
CA ASP A 243 -3.85 -20.73 -4.57
C ASP A 243 -3.61 -19.21 -4.72
N TYR A 244 -4.05 -18.66 -5.85
CA TYR A 244 -3.85 -17.25 -6.18
C TYR A 244 -4.46 -16.28 -5.16
N ALA A 245 -5.64 -16.58 -4.60
CA ALA A 245 -6.30 -15.69 -3.64
C ALA A 245 -5.52 -15.65 -2.32
N THR A 246 -5.01 -16.79 -1.86
CA THR A 246 -4.09 -16.85 -0.71
C THR A 246 -2.81 -16.06 -1.00
N ASN A 247 -2.18 -16.29 -2.16
CA ASN A 247 -0.95 -15.61 -2.58
C ASN A 247 -1.11 -14.11 -2.88
N SER A 248 -2.35 -13.64 -3.08
CA SER A 248 -2.66 -12.21 -3.20
C SER A 248 -2.37 -11.41 -1.93
N ASN A 249 -2.20 -12.11 -0.81
CA ASN A 249 -1.98 -11.57 0.52
C ASN A 249 -0.67 -12.07 1.16
N ALA A 250 0.17 -12.76 0.38
CA ALA A 250 1.45 -13.30 0.82
C ALA A 250 2.54 -12.21 0.84
N TYR A 251 3.41 -12.25 1.85
CA TYR A 251 4.47 -11.25 2.08
C TYR A 251 5.87 -11.83 2.20
N GLU A 252 6.00 -13.15 2.11
CA GLU A 252 7.26 -13.84 2.32
C GLU A 252 8.29 -13.39 1.27
N PRO A 253 9.53 -13.08 1.67
CA PRO A 253 10.53 -12.54 0.76
C PRO A 253 11.16 -13.61 -0.14
N PHE A 254 11.12 -14.89 0.24
CA PHE A 254 11.75 -15.97 -0.51
C PHE A 254 10.74 -16.92 -1.15
N ILE A 255 11.16 -17.48 -2.29
CA ILE A 255 10.49 -18.56 -2.99
C ILE A 255 11.41 -19.78 -2.95
N ASP A 256 10.84 -20.93 -2.64
CA ASP A 256 11.53 -22.21 -2.74
C ASP A 256 11.67 -22.62 -4.21
N ALA A 257 12.91 -22.78 -4.67
CA ALA A 257 13.24 -23.21 -6.03
C ALA A 257 14.04 -24.53 -6.04
N GLY A 258 13.76 -25.44 -5.10
CA GLY A 258 14.40 -26.75 -5.04
C GLY A 258 15.62 -26.74 -4.12
N ASP A 259 16.83 -26.63 -4.65
CA ASP A 259 18.06 -26.65 -3.83
C ASP A 259 18.43 -25.27 -3.27
N VAL A 260 17.81 -24.22 -3.79
CA VAL A 260 18.03 -22.81 -3.42
C VAL A 260 16.73 -22.14 -3.03
N VAL A 261 16.84 -21.09 -2.22
CA VAL A 261 15.79 -20.10 -2.02
C VAL A 261 16.16 -18.81 -2.77
N ILE A 262 15.19 -18.24 -3.48
CA ILE A 262 15.38 -17.09 -4.37
C ILE A 262 14.57 -15.90 -3.86
N SER A 263 15.18 -14.71 -3.93
CA SER A 263 14.57 -13.43 -3.60
C SER A 263 15.19 -12.31 -4.44
N ASN A 264 14.82 -11.07 -4.13
CA ASN A 264 15.50 -9.87 -4.59
C ASN A 264 15.37 -8.77 -3.53
N VAL A 265 16.11 -7.68 -3.72
CA VAL A 265 16.10 -6.51 -2.82
C VAL A 265 14.69 -5.97 -2.56
N ASN A 266 13.81 -5.97 -3.56
CA ASN A 266 12.45 -5.46 -3.44
C ASN A 266 11.54 -6.37 -2.60
N LEU A 267 11.65 -7.69 -2.74
CA LEU A 267 10.89 -8.65 -1.93
C LEU A 267 11.33 -8.61 -0.46
N LEU A 268 12.64 -8.52 -0.20
CA LEU A 268 13.18 -8.33 1.15
C LEU A 268 12.69 -7.01 1.77
N SER A 269 12.72 -5.92 1.01
CA SER A 269 12.21 -4.62 1.46
C SER A 269 10.72 -4.71 1.78
N ARG A 270 9.91 -5.24 0.86
CA ARG A 270 8.45 -5.40 1.03
C ARG A 270 8.11 -6.17 2.29
N PHE A 271 8.78 -7.31 2.52
CA PHE A 271 8.59 -8.10 3.72
C PHE A 271 8.91 -7.30 4.99
N LEU A 272 10.05 -6.59 5.02
CA LEU A 272 10.44 -5.81 6.19
C LEU A 272 9.43 -4.69 6.51
N TYR A 273 8.88 -4.02 5.48
CA TYR A 273 7.83 -3.01 5.67
C TYR A 273 6.54 -3.62 6.23
N ALA A 274 6.12 -4.79 5.73
CA ALA A 274 4.96 -5.52 6.25
C ALA A 274 5.18 -5.95 7.72
N PHE A 275 6.34 -6.53 8.01
CA PHE A 275 6.74 -6.94 9.37
C PHE A 275 6.76 -5.76 10.34
N LYS A 276 7.35 -4.63 9.94
CA LYS A 276 7.32 -3.35 10.66
C LYS A 276 5.89 -2.93 10.98
N ASN A 277 4.98 -2.93 10.00
CA ASN A 277 3.60 -2.50 10.19
C ASN A 277 2.84 -3.36 11.21
N ILE A 278 3.04 -4.68 11.18
CA ILE A 278 2.44 -5.61 12.16
C ILE A 278 2.94 -5.28 13.56
N HIS A 279 4.26 -5.15 13.74
CA HIS A 279 4.87 -4.87 15.04
C HIS A 279 4.44 -3.52 15.61
N LEU A 280 4.51 -2.45 14.80
CA LEU A 280 4.05 -1.12 15.20
C LEU A 280 2.55 -1.05 15.44
N GLY A 281 1.76 -1.85 14.71
CA GLY A 281 0.31 -1.95 14.85
C GLY A 281 -0.13 -2.30 16.28
N SER A 282 0.68 -3.03 17.03
CA SER A 282 0.43 -3.36 18.44
C SER A 282 0.75 -2.23 19.43
N ARG A 283 1.55 -1.23 19.01
CA ARG A 283 2.12 -0.20 19.90
C ARG A 283 1.15 0.97 20.05
N ARG A 284 0.55 1.13 21.23
CA ARG A 284 -0.43 2.20 21.50
C ARG A 284 0.11 3.61 21.25
N ARG A 285 1.38 3.87 21.61
CA ARG A 285 2.03 5.16 21.37
C ARG A 285 2.09 5.49 19.88
N PHE A 286 2.47 4.52 19.04
CA PHE A 286 2.49 4.67 17.59
C PHE A 286 1.09 4.96 17.04
N GLN A 287 0.08 4.17 17.44
CA GLN A 287 -1.30 4.39 16.99
C GLN A 287 -1.80 5.81 17.28
N ILE A 288 -1.48 6.36 18.46
CA ILE A 288 -1.87 7.73 18.83
C ILE A 288 -1.13 8.76 17.96
N HIS A 289 0.18 8.63 17.81
CA HIS A 289 0.98 9.59 17.02
C HIS A 289 0.63 9.55 15.53
N ALA A 290 0.38 8.36 14.99
CA ALA A 290 -0.12 8.19 13.63
C ALA A 290 -1.50 8.84 13.42
N GLY A 291 -2.32 8.93 14.48
CA GLY A 291 -3.56 9.72 14.46
C GLY A 291 -3.29 11.21 14.24
N PHE A 292 -2.38 11.80 15.02
CA PHE A 292 -2.01 13.21 14.87
C PHE A 292 -1.33 13.51 13.53
N ILE A 293 -0.47 12.61 13.06
CA ILE A 293 0.14 12.71 11.73
C ILE A 293 -0.94 12.73 10.65
N PHE A 294 -1.94 11.85 10.75
CA PHE A 294 -3.04 11.83 9.81
C PHE A 294 -3.86 13.12 9.80
N GLU A 295 -4.10 13.73 10.96
CA GLU A 295 -4.74 15.06 11.04
C GLU A 295 -3.91 16.12 10.30
N ASP A 296 -2.58 16.10 10.44
CA ASP A 296 -1.70 17.06 9.78
C ASP A 296 -1.66 16.85 8.25
N MET A 297 -1.71 15.60 7.78
CA MET A 297 -1.88 15.27 6.36
C MET A 297 -3.18 15.88 5.80
N VAL A 298 -4.31 15.69 6.50
CA VAL A 298 -5.60 16.27 6.09
C VAL A 298 -5.53 17.80 6.05
N LYS A 299 -4.91 18.46 7.04
CA LYS A 299 -4.74 19.93 7.04
C LYS A 299 -3.92 20.43 5.86
N ARG A 300 -2.81 19.75 5.54
CA ARG A 300 -1.96 20.08 4.40
C ARG A 300 -2.77 20.04 3.09
N ASP A 301 -3.49 18.96 2.86
CA ASP A 301 -4.22 18.76 1.61
C ASP A 301 -5.44 19.70 1.50
N LEU A 302 -6.17 19.92 2.60
CA LEU A 302 -7.24 20.92 2.64
C LEU A 302 -6.71 22.34 2.33
N SER A 303 -5.54 22.69 2.86
CA SER A 303 -4.92 23.99 2.57
C SER A 303 -4.55 24.12 1.09
N ALA A 304 -4.02 23.04 0.49
CA ALA A 304 -3.74 23.00 -0.95
C ALA A 304 -5.01 23.09 -1.81
N MET A 305 -6.17 22.68 -1.28
CA MET A 305 -7.49 22.85 -1.90
C MET A 305 -8.13 24.22 -1.64
N GLY A 306 -7.44 25.16 -0.98
CA GLY A 306 -7.96 26.50 -0.73
C GLY A 306 -8.90 26.61 0.48
N PHE A 307 -8.92 25.62 1.37
CA PHE A 307 -9.55 25.79 2.68
C PHE A 307 -8.64 26.59 3.61
N GLN A 308 -9.23 27.49 4.39
CA GLN A 308 -8.53 28.16 5.50
C GLN A 308 -8.62 27.28 6.75
N VAL A 309 -7.59 26.47 7.00
CA VAL A 309 -7.48 25.67 8.23
C VAL A 309 -7.36 26.60 9.45
N THR A 310 -8.17 26.35 10.48
CA THR A 310 -8.21 27.16 11.70
C THR A 310 -7.38 26.52 12.83
N ASP A 311 -7.04 27.32 13.85
CA ASP A 311 -6.37 26.84 15.07
C ASP A 311 -7.33 26.21 16.11
N VAL A 312 -8.60 25.99 15.74
CA VAL A 312 -9.61 25.43 16.65
C VAL A 312 -9.32 23.95 16.91
N LYS A 313 -8.67 23.67 18.05
CA LYS A 313 -8.45 22.30 18.55
C LYS A 313 -9.41 21.90 19.68
N ARG A 314 -9.83 22.87 20.49
CA ARG A 314 -10.66 22.62 21.67
C ARG A 314 -11.54 23.82 22.03
N ILE A 315 -12.84 23.58 22.25
CA ILE A 315 -13.81 24.58 22.75
C ILE A 315 -14.57 23.94 23.90
N ASN A 316 -14.66 24.60 25.06
CA ASN A 316 -15.42 24.11 26.22
C ASN A 316 -15.10 22.64 26.59
N ARG A 317 -13.80 22.29 26.60
CA ARG A 317 -13.29 20.93 26.85
C ARG A 317 -13.71 19.87 25.81
N LYS A 318 -14.29 20.27 24.68
CA LYS A 318 -14.60 19.40 23.54
C LYS A 318 -13.52 19.58 22.48
N GLU A 319 -12.95 18.46 22.05
CA GLU A 319 -11.93 18.40 21.01
C GLU A 319 -12.57 18.34 19.64
N PHE A 320 -11.90 18.98 18.68
CA PHE A 320 -12.17 18.96 17.25
C PHE A 320 -10.84 18.65 16.55
N ASP A 321 -10.85 17.72 15.61
CA ASP A 321 -9.61 17.25 14.98
C ASP A 321 -9.10 18.29 13.96
N VAL A 322 -9.89 18.56 12.92
CA VAL A 322 -9.57 19.56 11.89
C VAL A 322 -10.80 20.42 11.59
N VAL A 323 -10.68 21.72 11.81
CA VAL A 323 -11.72 22.70 11.48
C VAL A 323 -11.15 23.67 10.46
N ALA A 324 -11.83 23.84 9.34
CA ALA A 324 -11.45 24.77 8.29
C ALA A 324 -12.64 25.64 7.85
N VAL A 325 -12.36 26.77 7.21
CA VAL A 325 -13.37 27.65 6.63
C VAL A 325 -13.14 27.75 5.13
N HIS A 326 -14.22 27.68 4.36
CA HIS A 326 -14.18 27.95 2.93
C HIS A 326 -15.51 28.57 2.49
N ARG A 327 -15.46 29.71 1.77
CA ARG A 327 -16.64 30.46 1.30
C ARG A 327 -17.70 30.66 2.40
N ASP A 328 -17.29 31.17 3.56
CA ASP A 328 -18.13 31.44 4.73
C ASP A 328 -18.84 30.22 5.35
N VAL A 329 -18.41 29.00 4.99
CA VAL A 329 -18.88 27.76 5.58
C VAL A 329 -17.78 27.16 6.45
N ILE A 330 -18.15 26.77 7.67
CA ILE A 330 -17.27 26.01 8.56
C ILE A 330 -17.33 24.54 8.15
N TYR A 331 -16.18 23.93 7.90
CA TYR A 331 -16.05 22.50 7.68
C TYR A 331 -15.36 21.86 8.88
N ASN A 332 -16.07 20.97 9.57
CA ASN A 332 -15.54 20.20 10.69
C ASN A 332 -15.27 18.76 10.22
N PHE A 333 -14.00 18.41 10.16
CA PHE A 333 -13.51 17.11 9.73
C PHE A 333 -13.03 16.30 10.93
N GLN A 334 -13.71 15.18 11.18
CA GLN A 334 -13.24 14.17 12.14
C GLN A 334 -12.31 13.19 11.41
N CYS A 335 -11.07 13.09 11.84
CA CYS A 335 -10.07 12.21 11.26
C CYS A 335 -10.08 10.85 11.96
N LYS A 336 -10.26 9.77 11.19
CA LYS A 336 -10.32 8.38 11.69
C LYS A 336 -9.23 7.52 11.07
N ASN A 337 -8.19 7.27 11.84
CA ASN A 337 -7.09 6.37 11.50
C ASN A 337 -7.37 4.93 12.00
N ASN A 338 -8.48 4.34 11.56
CA ASN A 338 -8.87 2.97 11.91
C ASN A 338 -8.34 2.00 10.85
N TRP A 339 -7.47 1.08 11.24
CA TRP A 339 -6.94 0.05 10.33
C TRP A 339 -8.05 -0.92 9.94
N ILE A 340 -8.08 -1.29 8.66
CA ILE A 340 -8.89 -2.36 8.12
C ILE A 340 -7.97 -3.27 7.30
N ASP A 341 -8.13 -4.56 7.49
CA ASP A 341 -7.36 -5.57 6.78
C ASP A 341 -8.00 -5.84 5.41
N LEU A 342 -7.41 -5.28 4.36
CA LEU A 342 -7.94 -5.46 2.99
C LEU A 342 -7.73 -6.89 2.48
N ALA A 343 -6.74 -7.62 3.00
CA ALA A 343 -6.52 -9.03 2.67
C ALA A 343 -7.70 -9.93 3.08
N LYS A 344 -8.56 -9.45 3.99
CA LYS A 344 -9.78 -10.16 4.39
C LYS A 344 -10.87 -10.12 3.32
N VAL A 345 -10.79 -9.25 2.33
CA VAL A 345 -11.75 -9.23 1.23
C VAL A 345 -11.70 -10.57 0.46
N GLU A 346 -10.50 -11.08 0.20
CA GLU A 346 -10.31 -12.36 -0.47
C GLU A 346 -10.33 -13.54 0.51
N SER A 347 -9.71 -13.42 1.69
CA SER A 347 -9.53 -14.55 2.61
C SER A 347 -10.68 -14.83 3.59
N ASP A 348 -11.42 -13.80 4.03
CA ASP A 348 -12.58 -13.94 4.93
C ASP A 348 -13.55 -12.75 4.77
N ARG A 349 -14.29 -12.78 3.66
CA ARG A 349 -15.22 -11.69 3.29
C ARG A 349 -16.23 -11.38 4.40
N ALA A 350 -16.72 -12.39 5.10
CA ALA A 350 -17.71 -12.19 6.16
C ALA A 350 -17.14 -11.38 7.33
N LEU A 351 -15.90 -11.66 7.73
CA LEU A 351 -15.19 -10.87 8.74
C LEU A 351 -14.97 -9.43 8.27
N PHE A 352 -14.52 -9.24 7.02
CA PHE A 352 -14.33 -7.92 6.43
C PHE A 352 -15.64 -7.10 6.45
N VAL A 353 -16.73 -7.66 5.92
CA VAL A 353 -18.05 -7.01 5.85
C VAL A 353 -18.55 -6.62 7.23
N ARG A 354 -18.44 -7.53 8.21
CA ARG A 354 -18.84 -7.26 9.60
C ARG A 354 -18.03 -6.10 10.20
N TYR A 355 -16.72 -6.09 9.99
CA TYR A 355 -15.86 -5.04 10.51
C TYR A 355 -16.12 -3.69 9.84
N ASN A 356 -16.26 -3.67 8.50
CA ASN A 356 -16.59 -2.46 7.75
C ASN A 356 -17.92 -1.85 8.22
N ARG A 357 -18.99 -2.66 8.38
CA ARG A 357 -20.28 -2.19 8.92
C ARG A 357 -20.14 -1.60 10.33
N SER A 358 -19.29 -2.19 11.18
CA SER A 358 -18.98 -1.66 12.51
C SER A 358 -18.30 -0.29 12.44
N LEU A 359 -17.33 -0.12 11.55
CA LEU A 359 -16.68 1.18 11.31
C LEU A 359 -17.67 2.23 10.81
N MET A 360 -18.52 1.90 9.84
CA MET A 360 -19.55 2.83 9.36
C MET A 360 -20.52 3.25 10.46
N ASN A 361 -20.94 2.33 11.34
CA ASN A 361 -21.75 2.66 12.51
C ASN A 361 -20.99 3.56 13.50
N TYR A 362 -19.69 3.36 13.67
CA TYR A 362 -18.83 4.22 14.49
C TYR A 362 -18.70 5.62 13.90
N TYR A 363 -18.52 5.76 12.58
CA TYR A 363 -18.41 7.04 11.89
C TYR A 363 -19.72 7.83 11.91
N ARG A 364 -20.87 7.16 11.70
CA ARG A 364 -22.19 7.80 11.85
C ARG A 364 -22.40 8.37 13.25
N ARG A 365 -21.97 7.65 14.30
CA ARG A 365 -22.02 8.15 15.68
C ARG A 365 -21.09 9.34 15.90
N ALA A 366 -19.91 9.36 15.26
CA ALA A 366 -19.02 10.52 15.29
C ALA A 366 -19.67 11.75 14.65
N LEU A 367 -20.27 11.62 13.46
CA LEU A 367 -20.99 12.72 12.81
C LEU A 367 -22.15 13.25 13.67
N GLN A 368 -22.95 12.36 14.27
CA GLN A 368 -24.04 12.78 15.17
C GLN A 368 -23.52 13.55 16.39
N LYS A 369 -22.39 13.12 16.94
CA LYS A 369 -21.73 13.80 18.06
C LYS A 369 -21.26 15.20 17.67
N GLU A 370 -20.73 15.38 16.47
CA GLU A 370 -20.26 16.67 15.98
C GLU A 370 -21.41 17.63 15.64
N ARG A 371 -22.53 17.14 15.07
CA ARG A 371 -23.74 17.95 14.88
C ARG A 371 -24.29 18.53 16.19
N LYS A 372 -24.23 17.76 17.29
CA LYS A 372 -24.64 18.24 18.63
C LYS A 372 -23.73 19.33 19.20
N ARG A 373 -22.59 19.60 18.56
CA ARG A 373 -21.58 20.57 19.00
C ARG A 373 -21.45 21.75 18.05
N GLU A 374 -22.29 21.81 17.02
CA GLU A 374 -22.22 22.80 15.94
C GLU A 374 -22.25 24.24 16.47
N SER A 375 -23.09 24.51 17.48
CA SER A 375 -23.20 25.85 18.09
C SER A 375 -21.87 26.37 18.62
N LEU A 376 -21.02 25.49 19.16
CA LEU A 376 -19.69 25.87 19.65
C LEU A 376 -18.81 26.43 18.53
N LEU A 377 -18.90 25.84 17.33
CA LEU A 377 -18.13 26.29 16.17
C LEU A 377 -18.69 27.60 15.62
N LYS A 378 -20.03 27.72 15.52
CA LYS A 378 -20.69 28.95 15.08
C LYS A 378 -20.34 30.13 15.95
N GLU A 379 -20.45 29.96 17.27
CA GLU A 379 -20.10 31.00 18.25
C GLU A 379 -18.62 31.37 18.18
N LYS A 380 -17.73 30.37 18.03
CA LYS A 380 -16.28 30.60 18.02
C LYS A 380 -15.78 31.27 16.75
N LEU A 381 -16.36 30.96 15.60
CA LEU A 381 -15.92 31.44 14.29
C LEU A 381 -16.83 32.54 13.71
N ALA A 382 -17.93 32.88 14.40
CA ALA A 382 -18.91 33.88 13.99
C ALA A 382 -19.48 33.64 12.58
N LEU A 383 -19.76 32.36 12.26
CA LEU A 383 -20.38 31.92 11.00
C LEU A 383 -21.59 31.03 11.28
N ASP A 384 -22.60 31.07 10.42
CA ASP A 384 -23.89 30.42 10.68
C ASP A 384 -24.05 29.03 10.06
N ARG A 385 -23.14 28.64 9.17
CA ARG A 385 -23.22 27.36 8.44
C ARG A 385 -22.04 26.45 8.77
N VAL A 386 -22.35 25.19 9.11
CA VAL A 386 -21.36 24.16 9.39
C VAL A 386 -21.68 22.90 8.60
N GLU A 387 -20.66 22.32 7.97
CA GLU A 387 -20.72 21.00 7.37
C GLU A 387 -19.78 20.05 8.14
N HIS A 388 -20.24 18.82 8.36
CA HIS A 388 -19.52 17.81 9.14
C HIS A 388 -19.17 16.62 8.26
N TYR A 389 -17.89 16.24 8.30
CA TYR A 389 -17.34 15.12 7.56
C TYR A 389 -16.51 14.22 8.47
N VAL A 390 -16.39 12.96 8.08
CA VAL A 390 -15.39 12.03 8.61
C VAL A 390 -14.42 11.71 7.49
N ILE A 391 -13.13 11.91 7.74
CA ILE A 391 -12.07 11.47 6.82
C ILE A 391 -11.47 10.17 7.36
N SER A 392 -11.53 9.09 6.59
CA SER A 392 -10.99 7.79 6.98
C SER A 392 -9.63 7.54 6.31
N ARG A 393 -8.59 7.27 7.10
CA ARG A 393 -7.23 7.01 6.58
C ARG A 393 -7.20 5.75 5.70
N PHE A 394 -7.93 4.73 6.14
CA PHE A 394 -8.04 3.46 5.47
C PHE A 394 -9.39 3.39 4.75
N PRO A 395 -9.42 2.96 3.48
CA PRO A 395 -10.67 2.92 2.71
C PRO A 395 -11.75 2.05 3.36
N VAL A 396 -12.95 2.60 3.50
CA VAL A 396 -14.16 1.88 3.92
C VAL A 396 -15.22 1.92 2.81
N ILE A 397 -16.10 0.92 2.79
CA ILE A 397 -17.24 0.85 1.86
C ILE A 397 -18.48 1.41 2.57
N GLY A 398 -19.15 2.37 1.95
CA GLY A 398 -20.39 2.92 2.47
C GLY A 398 -21.01 3.97 1.55
N SER A 399 -22.31 4.23 1.74
CA SER A 399 -23.10 5.17 0.95
C SER A 399 -23.22 6.57 1.58
N ASP A 400 -22.71 6.78 2.80
CA ASP A 400 -22.77 8.09 3.45
C ASP A 400 -21.72 9.03 2.85
N ALA A 401 -22.16 9.97 2.00
CA ALA A 401 -21.30 10.94 1.33
C ALA A 401 -20.50 11.86 2.29
N ARG A 402 -20.84 11.89 3.58
CA ARG A 402 -20.08 12.63 4.60
C ARG A 402 -18.89 11.84 5.15
N VAL A 403 -18.76 10.56 4.80
CA VAL A 403 -17.59 9.74 5.09
C VAL A 403 -16.75 9.66 3.83
N ILE A 404 -15.56 10.25 3.87
CA ILE A 404 -14.65 10.35 2.74
C ILE A 404 -13.40 9.53 3.05
N ASN A 405 -13.06 8.60 2.16
CA ASN A 405 -11.78 7.90 2.23
C ASN A 405 -10.66 8.87 1.84
N TYR A 406 -9.56 8.85 2.57
CA TYR A 406 -8.48 9.82 2.40
C TYR A 406 -7.83 9.76 1.01
N ASN A 407 -7.72 8.58 0.39
CA ASN A 407 -7.28 8.43 -0.99
C ASN A 407 -8.25 9.06 -2.02
N GLN A 408 -9.40 9.54 -1.58
CA GLN A 408 -10.40 10.25 -2.37
C GLN A 408 -10.69 11.65 -1.80
N ILE A 409 -9.77 12.22 -1.01
CA ILE A 409 -9.94 13.53 -0.38
C ILE A 409 -10.18 14.63 -1.42
N ASP A 410 -9.65 14.49 -2.63
CA ASP A 410 -9.88 15.39 -3.77
C ASP A 410 -11.35 15.50 -4.19
N ARG A 411 -12.22 14.55 -3.81
CA ARG A 411 -13.68 14.69 -4.02
C ARG A 411 -14.25 15.94 -3.34
N LEU A 412 -13.56 16.48 -2.33
CA LEU A 412 -13.92 17.75 -1.72
C LEU A 412 -13.84 18.92 -2.73
N LYS A 413 -12.94 18.90 -3.72
CA LYS A 413 -12.89 19.93 -4.78
C LYS A 413 -14.19 20.01 -5.58
N VAL A 414 -14.81 18.87 -5.85
CA VAL A 414 -16.13 18.80 -6.51
C VAL A 414 -17.23 19.41 -5.62
N VAL A 415 -17.15 19.19 -4.31
CA VAL A 415 -18.05 19.83 -3.32
C VAL A 415 -17.86 21.35 -3.27
N LEU A 416 -16.66 21.85 -3.58
CA LEU A 416 -16.36 23.28 -3.71
C LEU A 416 -16.89 23.89 -5.02
N GLY A 417 -17.40 23.09 -5.95
CA GLY A 417 -17.82 23.56 -7.27
C GLY A 417 -16.65 23.97 -8.17
N ASP A 418 -15.42 23.60 -7.80
CA ASP A 418 -14.23 23.81 -8.60
C ASP A 418 -14.13 22.65 -9.60
N VAL A 419 -14.91 22.75 -10.68
CA VAL A 419 -14.74 21.91 -11.87
C VAL A 419 -13.72 22.62 -12.75
N THR A 420 -12.50 22.10 -12.82
CA THR A 420 -11.63 22.30 -13.98
C THR A 420 -11.74 21.10 -14.89
#